data_AF-A0A376WZK8-F1
#
_entry.id   AF-A0A376WZK8-F1
#
_cell.length_a   1.000
_cell.length_b   1.000
_cell.length_c   1.000
_cell.angle_alpha   90.00
_cell.angle_beta   90.00
_cell.angle_gamma   90.00
#
_symmetry.space_group_name_H-M   'P 1'
#
loop_
_entity.id
_entity.type
_entity.pdbx_description
1 polymer ?
#
loop_
_entity_poly.entity_id
_entity_poly.type
_entity_poly.pdbx_seq_one_letter_code
_entity_poly.pdbx_strand_id
1 'polypeptide(L)'
;MNSEGGKPGNVLTVNGNYTGNNGLMTFNATLGGDNSPTDKMNVKGDTQGNTRVRVDNIGGVGAQTVNGIELIEVGGNSAGNFALTTGTVEAGAYVYTLAKGKGNDEKNWYLTSKWDGVTPADTPDPSIIPLLWIRKAHQFIARRPEAISATLPQPTRCLAIVYTTVWVSRSIQIHCILRGRQAVCGCVMSEGTNVQGPVTVS
;
A
#
# COMPACT_ATOMS: atom_id res chain seq x y z
N MET A 1 4.97 25.18 -2.79
CA MET A 1 4.87 23.99 -3.67
C MET A 1 3.76 23.13 -3.11
N ASN A 2 2.55 23.27 -3.65
CA ASN A 2 1.47 22.30 -3.49
C ASN A 2 0.41 22.65 -4.53
N SER A 3 0.24 21.80 -5.53
CA SER A 3 -0.81 21.93 -6.53
C SER A 3 -1.32 20.54 -6.84
N GLU A 4 -2.38 20.18 -6.10
CA GLU A 4 -3.39 19.17 -6.44
C GLU A 4 -2.95 17.69 -6.40
N GLY A 5 -3.50 16.96 -5.42
CA GLY A 5 -3.61 15.49 -5.52
C GLY A 5 -2.43 14.66 -5.03
N GLY A 6 -1.57 15.21 -4.15
CA GLY A 6 -0.80 14.43 -3.17
C GLY A 6 0.07 13.29 -3.71
N LYS A 7 0.52 13.34 -4.97
CA LYS A 7 1.41 12.32 -5.53
C LYS A 7 2.88 12.74 -5.37
N PRO A 8 3.76 11.87 -4.87
CA PRO A 8 5.19 12.14 -4.79
C PRO A 8 5.84 12.38 -6.15
N GLY A 9 6.89 13.21 -6.17
CA GLY A 9 7.77 13.41 -7.34
C GLY A 9 8.07 14.87 -7.67
N ASN A 10 7.68 15.81 -6.82
CA ASN A 10 8.02 17.22 -7.00
C ASN A 10 9.52 17.44 -6.76
N VAL A 11 10.16 18.29 -7.56
CA VAL A 11 11.57 18.64 -7.37
C VAL A 11 11.72 20.14 -7.14
N LEU A 12 12.24 20.52 -5.97
CA LEU A 12 12.69 21.88 -5.69
C LEU A 12 14.16 22.01 -6.07
N THR A 13 14.48 22.87 -7.03
CA THR A 13 15.89 23.17 -7.37
C THR A 13 16.28 24.54 -6.82
N VAL A 14 17.37 24.58 -6.05
CA VAL A 14 18.01 25.79 -5.54
C VAL A 14 19.30 26.02 -6.33
N ASN A 15 19.29 27.02 -7.22
CA ASN A 15 20.43 27.41 -8.05
C ASN A 15 21.45 28.27 -7.27
N GLY A 16 21.93 27.75 -6.14
CA GLY A 16 22.85 28.43 -5.24
C GLY A 16 22.91 27.78 -3.87
N ASN A 17 23.29 28.56 -2.86
CA ASN A 17 23.38 28.11 -1.48
C ASN A 17 22.00 28.10 -0.82
N TYR A 18 21.82 27.19 0.15
CA TYR A 18 20.61 27.09 0.97
C TYR A 18 20.96 27.26 2.45
N THR A 19 20.34 28.24 3.11
CA THR A 19 20.49 28.46 4.55
C THR A 19 19.16 28.24 5.25
N GLY A 20 19.08 27.20 6.07
CA GLY A 20 17.92 26.91 6.91
C GLY A 20 17.91 27.74 8.19
N ASN A 21 16.77 28.33 8.53
CA ASN A 21 16.54 29.03 9.79
C ASN A 21 15.32 28.45 10.54
N ASN A 22 15.41 27.16 10.90
CA ASN A 22 14.34 26.38 11.54
C ASN A 22 13.02 26.31 10.75
N GLY A 23 13.10 26.57 9.44
CA GLY A 23 11.99 26.41 8.50
C GLY A 23 11.50 24.97 8.43
N LEU A 24 10.23 24.78 8.08
CA LEU A 24 9.64 23.47 7.83
C LEU A 24 9.64 23.19 6.33
N MET A 25 10.22 22.07 5.93
CA MET A 25 10.16 21.53 4.59
C MET A 25 9.35 20.22 4.61
N THR A 26 8.37 20.12 3.72
CA THR A 26 7.49 18.96 3.63
C THR A 26 7.78 18.20 2.33
N PHE A 27 7.93 16.89 2.44
CA PHE A 27 8.09 15.96 1.32
C PHE A 27 6.95 14.97 1.31
N ASN A 28 6.36 14.72 0.15
CA ASN A 28 5.47 13.58 -0.06
C ASN A 28 6.29 12.40 -0.57
N ALA A 29 6.10 11.21 0.00
CA ALA A 29 6.78 10.00 -0.43
C ALA A 29 5.86 8.77 -0.35
N THR A 30 5.97 7.86 -1.31
CA THR A 30 5.36 6.52 -1.20
C THR A 30 6.41 5.63 -0.55
N LEU A 31 6.41 5.56 0.79
CA LEU A 31 7.46 4.89 1.56
C LEU A 31 7.55 3.38 1.26
N GLY A 32 8.72 2.97 0.79
CA GLY A 32 9.07 1.61 0.42
C GLY A 32 10.60 1.42 0.45
N GLY A 33 11.17 0.84 -0.61
CA GLY A 33 12.62 0.65 -0.75
C GLY A 33 13.32 1.86 -1.38
N ASP A 34 14.60 1.75 -1.72
CA ASP A 34 15.45 2.86 -2.20
C ASP A 34 14.87 3.64 -3.40
N ASN A 35 14.16 2.95 -4.30
CA ASN A 35 13.57 3.53 -5.51
C ASN A 35 12.16 4.13 -5.29
N SER A 36 11.78 4.42 -4.03
CA SER A 36 10.47 4.95 -3.70
C SER A 36 10.24 6.32 -4.36
N PRO A 37 9.07 6.53 -5.01
CA PRO A 37 8.68 7.87 -5.45
C PRO A 37 8.65 8.83 -4.26
N THR A 38 9.40 9.91 -4.35
CA THR A 38 9.50 10.94 -3.32
C THR A 38 9.65 12.30 -3.97
N ASP A 39 9.15 13.32 -3.29
CA ASP A 39 9.58 14.69 -3.52
C ASP A 39 11.10 14.81 -3.24
N LYS A 40 11.78 15.72 -3.94
CA LYS A 40 13.21 15.97 -3.81
C LYS A 40 13.53 17.45 -3.73
N MET A 41 14.63 17.76 -3.05
CA MET A 41 15.28 19.06 -3.05
C MET A 41 16.69 18.90 -3.63
N ASN A 42 17.05 19.72 -4.61
CA ASN A 42 18.37 19.74 -5.22
C ASN A 42 19.01 21.11 -4.97
N VAL A 43 20.10 21.15 -4.20
CA VAL A 43 20.87 22.36 -3.90
C VAL A 43 22.16 22.33 -4.70
N LYS A 44 22.32 23.27 -5.63
CA LYS A 44 23.54 23.33 -6.47
C LYS A 44 24.76 23.88 -5.72
N GLY A 45 24.56 24.62 -4.64
CA GLY A 45 25.62 25.17 -3.79
C GLY A 45 25.72 24.50 -2.42
N ASP A 46 26.15 25.27 -1.42
CA ASP A 46 26.35 24.83 -0.05
C ASP A 46 25.05 24.85 0.77
N THR A 47 24.93 23.97 1.76
CA THR A 47 23.86 24.04 2.78
C THR A 47 24.40 24.47 4.13
N GLN A 48 23.63 25.28 4.87
CA GLN A 48 23.97 25.74 6.23
C GLN A 48 22.71 25.90 7.09
N GLY A 49 22.88 26.00 8.41
CA GLY A 49 21.80 26.23 9.37
C GLY A 49 20.94 24.99 9.63
N ASN A 50 19.72 25.20 10.14
CA ASN A 50 18.83 24.12 10.60
C ASN A 50 17.51 24.13 9.82
N THR A 51 17.06 22.95 9.41
CA THR A 51 15.79 22.77 8.71
C THR A 51 15.03 21.59 9.30
N ARG A 52 13.76 21.81 9.60
CA ARG A 52 12.84 20.76 10.02
C ARG A 52 12.25 20.09 8.80
N VAL A 53 12.26 18.77 8.78
CA VAL A 53 11.74 17.95 7.68
C VAL A 53 10.50 17.23 8.16
N ARG A 54 9.43 17.33 7.38
CA ARG A 54 8.23 16.51 7.52
C ARG A 54 8.11 15.65 6.28
N VAL A 55 7.79 14.38 6.48
CA VAL A 55 7.55 13.45 5.38
C VAL A 55 6.13 12.92 5.53
N ASP A 56 5.31 13.16 4.52
CA ASP A 56 3.95 12.66 4.45
C ASP A 56 3.95 11.38 3.58
N ASN A 57 3.58 10.25 4.17
CA ASN A 57 3.50 8.97 3.46
C ASN A 57 2.22 8.90 2.60
N ILE A 58 2.39 8.75 1.29
CA ILE A 58 1.32 8.64 0.31
C ILE A 58 1.23 7.18 -0.17
N GLY A 59 0.45 6.38 0.56
CA GLY A 59 0.13 5.00 0.15
C GLY A 59 1.31 4.02 0.18
N GLY A 60 2.43 4.37 0.80
CA GLY A 60 3.55 3.47 1.00
C GLY A 60 3.27 2.43 2.08
N VAL A 61 3.58 1.18 1.79
CA VAL A 61 3.42 0.04 2.72
C VAL A 61 4.68 -0.23 3.55
N GLY A 62 5.77 0.47 3.26
CA GLY A 62 7.08 0.25 3.89
C GLY A 62 7.86 -0.90 3.26
N ALA A 63 9.18 -0.77 3.24
CA ALA A 63 10.12 -1.84 2.92
C ALA A 63 11.50 -1.52 3.50
N GLN A 64 12.36 -2.55 3.60
CA GLN A 64 13.76 -2.35 3.98
C GLN A 64 14.52 -1.60 2.88
N THR A 65 15.19 -0.51 3.24
CA THR A 65 16.11 0.22 2.35
C THR A 65 17.52 -0.37 2.46
N VAL A 66 18.29 -0.28 1.39
CA VAL A 66 19.72 -0.64 1.35
C VAL A 66 20.56 0.63 1.43
N ASN A 67 20.38 1.53 0.46
CA ASN A 67 21.06 2.83 0.43
C ASN A 67 20.21 3.94 1.08
N GLY A 68 18.88 3.79 1.06
CA GLY A 68 17.94 4.80 1.52
C GLY A 68 17.22 5.50 0.37
N ILE A 69 16.11 6.16 0.70
CA ILE A 69 15.31 6.98 -0.22
C ILE A 69 15.86 8.40 -0.18
N GLU A 70 16.36 8.93 -1.29
CA GLU A 70 16.98 10.26 -1.34
C GLU A 70 15.96 11.41 -1.33
N LEU A 71 16.13 12.38 -0.42
CA LEU A 71 15.28 13.56 -0.33
C LEU A 71 16.01 14.83 -0.72
N ILE A 72 17.29 14.95 -0.35
CA ILE A 72 18.05 16.18 -0.53
C ILE A 72 19.40 15.85 -1.16
N GLU A 73 19.61 16.41 -2.35
CA GLU A 73 20.88 16.38 -3.07
C GLU A 73 21.63 17.69 -2.82
N VAL A 74 22.92 17.63 -2.47
CA VAL A 74 23.76 18.81 -2.22
C VAL A 74 25.02 18.74 -3.07
N GLY A 75 25.12 19.66 -4.04
CA GLY A 75 26.29 19.77 -4.92
C GLY A 75 27.53 20.34 -4.22
N GLY A 76 27.35 21.27 -3.29
CA GLY A 76 28.43 21.92 -2.55
C GLY A 76 28.82 21.21 -1.26
N ASN A 77 29.12 21.98 -0.22
CA ASN A 77 29.36 21.50 1.14
C ASN A 77 28.03 21.34 1.89
N SER A 78 27.77 20.16 2.48
CA SER A 78 26.55 19.91 3.24
C SER A 78 26.72 20.18 4.75
N ALA A 79 26.97 21.44 5.13
CA ALA A 79 27.10 21.84 6.53
C ALA A 79 25.76 22.13 7.23
N GLY A 80 24.64 22.14 6.49
CA GLY A 80 23.30 22.27 7.04
C GLY A 80 22.86 21.01 7.79
N ASN A 81 21.97 21.21 8.77
CA ASN A 81 21.35 20.15 9.54
C ASN A 81 19.88 20.00 9.17
N PHE A 82 19.51 18.81 8.69
CA PHE A 82 18.13 18.45 8.40
C PHE A 82 17.67 17.39 9.40
N ALA A 83 16.55 17.64 10.06
CA ALA A 83 16.03 16.74 11.09
C ALA A 83 14.53 16.53 10.92
N LEU A 84 14.09 15.28 11.04
CA LEU A 84 12.66 14.95 11.04
C LEU A 84 11.98 15.61 12.24
N THR A 85 10.81 16.22 12.02
CA THR A 85 10.04 16.88 13.09
C THR A 85 9.64 15.91 14.21
N THR A 86 9.42 14.65 13.86
CA THR A 86 9.01 13.56 14.76
C THR A 86 10.16 12.64 15.14
N GLY A 87 11.37 12.86 14.61
CA GLY A 87 12.51 11.95 14.73
C GLY A 87 12.44 10.72 13.81
N THR A 88 11.26 10.13 13.64
CA THR A 88 11.00 8.96 12.79
C THR A 88 9.73 9.11 11.96
N VAL A 89 9.59 8.30 10.91
CA VAL A 89 8.38 8.18 10.09
C VAL A 89 8.07 6.70 9.89
N GLU A 90 6.82 6.28 10.04
CA GLU A 90 6.43 4.88 9.98
C GLU A 90 5.65 4.56 8.69
N ALA A 91 5.92 3.39 8.11
CA ALA A 91 5.11 2.80 7.06
C ALA A 91 5.12 1.27 7.21
N GLY A 92 3.95 0.67 7.45
CA GLY A 92 3.83 -0.76 7.72
C GLY A 92 4.66 -1.16 8.95
N ALA A 93 5.52 -2.15 8.79
CA ALA A 93 6.45 -2.67 9.82
C ALA A 93 7.82 -1.96 9.84
N TYR A 94 7.93 -0.82 9.17
CA TYR A 94 9.20 -0.15 8.94
C TYR A 94 9.19 1.26 9.52
N VAL A 95 10.23 1.54 10.30
CA VAL A 95 10.54 2.86 10.84
C VAL A 95 11.65 3.47 10.00
N TYR A 96 11.40 4.66 9.47
CA TYR A 96 12.33 5.45 8.67
C TYR A 96 12.93 6.58 9.51
N THR A 97 14.23 6.78 9.39
CA THR A 97 14.99 7.88 9.97
C THR A 97 15.72 8.66 8.88
N LEU A 98 15.95 9.95 9.10
CA LEU A 98 16.71 10.78 8.18
C LEU A 98 18.20 10.76 8.55
N ALA A 99 19.04 10.40 7.59
CA ALA A 99 20.49 10.34 7.76
C ALA A 99 21.23 10.83 6.51
N LYS A 100 22.50 11.20 6.69
CA LYS A 100 23.39 11.44 5.55
C LYS A 100 23.77 10.14 4.86
N GLY A 101 24.04 10.22 3.56
CA GLY A 101 24.58 9.11 2.78
C GLY A 101 25.99 8.73 3.23
N LYS A 102 26.61 7.80 2.49
CA LYS A 102 27.95 7.29 2.78
C LYS A 102 28.84 7.39 1.54
N GLY A 103 30.15 7.47 1.74
CA GLY A 103 31.11 7.53 0.63
C GLY A 103 30.87 8.77 -0.23
N ASN A 104 30.69 8.58 -1.53
CA ASN A 104 30.48 9.69 -2.47
C ASN A 104 29.17 10.46 -2.22
N ASP A 105 28.23 9.86 -1.50
CA ASP A 105 26.90 10.42 -1.22
C ASP A 105 26.78 11.04 0.18
N GLU A 106 27.90 11.23 0.91
CA GLU A 106 27.90 11.77 2.28
C GLU A 106 27.32 13.19 2.41
N LYS A 107 27.19 13.89 1.29
CA LYS A 107 26.59 15.23 1.19
C LYS A 107 25.06 15.19 1.10
N ASN A 108 24.52 14.07 0.62
CA ASN A 108 23.11 13.90 0.35
C ASN A 108 22.38 13.32 1.57
N TRP A 109 21.07 13.54 1.64
CA TRP A 109 20.24 13.12 2.76
C TRP A 109 19.15 12.14 2.33
N TYR A 110 19.04 11.07 3.10
CA TYR A 110 18.23 9.89 2.78
C TYR A 110 17.35 9.49 3.96
N LEU A 111 16.15 8.99 3.67
CA LEU A 111 15.39 8.18 4.61
C LEU A 111 15.91 6.75 4.57
N THR A 112 16.41 6.26 5.69
CA THR A 112 16.83 4.87 5.87
C THR A 112 15.82 4.16 6.76
N SER A 113 15.34 2.99 6.34
CA SER A 113 14.42 2.19 7.12
C SER A 113 15.10 1.09 7.92
N LYS A 114 14.42 0.70 9.00
CA LYS A 114 14.71 -0.49 9.77
C LYS A 114 13.38 -1.17 10.12
N TRP A 115 13.34 -2.48 10.02
CA TRP A 115 12.25 -3.28 10.57
C TRP A 115 12.08 -2.95 12.06
N ASP A 116 10.86 -2.60 12.48
CA ASP A 116 10.55 -2.10 13.83
C ASP A 116 10.35 -3.19 14.89
N GLY A 117 10.19 -4.43 14.45
CA GLY A 117 10.10 -5.64 15.26
C GLY A 117 8.65 -6.07 15.47
N VAL A 118 7.69 -5.27 15.01
CA VAL A 118 6.27 -5.55 15.13
C VAL A 118 5.75 -6.06 13.79
N THR A 119 5.36 -7.33 13.76
CA THR A 119 4.52 -7.81 12.66
C THR A 119 3.19 -7.06 12.77
N PRO A 120 2.74 -6.32 11.73
CA PRO A 120 1.43 -5.71 11.74
C PRO A 120 0.40 -6.81 12.01
N ALA A 121 -0.58 -6.55 12.88
CA ALA A 121 -1.63 -7.53 13.15
C ALA A 121 -2.32 -7.88 11.82
N ASP A 122 -2.22 -9.15 11.42
CA ASP A 122 -2.88 -9.70 10.23
C ASP A 122 -4.40 -9.58 10.41
N THR A 123 -4.99 -8.50 9.89
CA THR A 123 -6.43 -8.21 9.93
C THR A 123 -7.03 -8.12 11.35
N PRO A 124 -8.08 -7.31 11.59
CA PRO A 124 -8.79 -7.38 12.85
C PRO A 124 -9.35 -8.79 13.00
N ASP A 125 -8.86 -9.53 14.00
CA ASP A 125 -9.49 -10.76 14.43
C ASP A 125 -10.98 -10.46 14.68
N PRO A 126 -11.91 -11.07 13.92
CA PRO A 126 -13.34 -10.84 14.12
C PRO A 126 -13.83 -11.28 15.50
N SER A 127 -13.00 -11.94 16.31
CA SER A 127 -13.29 -12.38 17.66
C SER A 127 -13.06 -11.31 18.75
N ILE A 128 -12.34 -10.22 18.46
CA ILE A 128 -12.02 -9.16 19.45
C ILE A 128 -12.68 -7.82 19.07
N ILE A 129 -13.99 -7.83 18.79
CA ILE A 129 -14.78 -6.61 18.68
C ILE A 129 -15.39 -6.34 20.07
N PRO A 130 -15.04 -5.24 20.76
CA PRO A 130 -15.73 -4.88 21.99
C PRO A 130 -17.22 -4.63 21.71
N LEU A 131 -18.11 -5.26 22.50
CA LEU A 131 -19.58 -5.26 22.38
C LEU A 131 -20.22 -3.85 22.28
N LEU A 132 -19.44 -2.79 22.54
CA LEU A 132 -19.88 -1.39 22.44
C LEU A 132 -20.10 -0.93 20.99
N TRP A 133 -19.45 -1.56 20.00
CA TRP A 133 -19.60 -1.20 18.58
C TRP A 133 -20.90 -1.75 17.94
N ILE A 134 -21.47 -2.84 18.48
CA ILE A 134 -22.63 -3.52 17.87
C ILE A 134 -23.93 -2.67 17.99
N ARG A 135 -24.06 -1.80 18.99
CA ARG A 135 -25.29 -0.99 19.16
C ARG A 135 -25.41 0.18 18.18
N LYS A 136 -24.31 0.69 17.62
CA LYS A 136 -24.37 1.82 16.68
C LYS A 136 -24.71 1.42 15.24
N ALA A 137 -24.40 0.19 14.83
CA ALA A 137 -24.73 -0.29 13.47
C ALA A 137 -26.23 -0.61 13.30
N HIS A 138 -26.93 -1.03 14.37
CA HIS A 138 -28.36 -1.36 14.28
C HIS A 138 -29.29 -0.15 14.11
N GLN A 139 -28.83 1.09 14.33
CA GLN A 139 -29.69 2.28 14.22
C GLN A 139 -29.68 2.95 12.84
N PHE A 140 -28.77 2.57 11.93
CA PHE A 140 -28.69 3.17 10.58
C PHE A 140 -29.51 2.43 9.51
N ILE A 141 -29.96 1.20 9.76
CA ILE A 141 -30.71 0.37 8.79
C ILE A 141 -32.24 0.60 8.84
N ALA A 142 -32.76 1.37 9.81
CA ALA A 142 -34.21 1.44 10.07
C ALA A 142 -34.95 2.71 9.58
N ARG A 143 -34.42 3.50 8.62
CA ARG A 143 -35.05 4.78 8.24
C ARG A 143 -35.35 5.03 6.75
N ARG A 144 -35.44 4.02 5.88
CA ARG A 144 -36.06 4.21 4.54
C ARG A 144 -36.74 2.93 4.04
N PRO A 145 -38.06 2.74 4.23
CA PRO A 145 -38.80 1.72 3.52
C PRO A 145 -39.33 2.34 2.23
N GLU A 146 -38.53 2.37 1.18
CA GLU A 146 -39.07 2.47 -0.18
C GLU A 146 -38.52 1.30 -0.99
N ALA A 147 -39.42 0.38 -1.31
CA ALA A 147 -39.16 -0.81 -2.08
C ALA A 147 -38.68 -0.42 -3.49
N ILE A 148 -37.41 -0.66 -3.78
CA ILE A 148 -36.95 -0.75 -5.17
C ILE A 148 -36.97 -2.23 -5.52
N SER A 149 -37.98 -2.61 -6.30
CA SER A 149 -38.04 -3.91 -6.96
C SER A 149 -36.81 -4.06 -7.85
N ALA A 150 -35.90 -4.97 -7.50
CA ALA A 150 -34.79 -5.35 -8.36
C ALA A 150 -35.08 -6.73 -8.94
N THR A 151 -35.46 -6.78 -10.21
CA THR A 151 -35.47 -8.00 -11.01
C THR A 151 -34.04 -8.54 -11.08
N LEU A 152 -33.82 -9.74 -10.55
CA LEU A 152 -32.56 -10.47 -10.73
C LEU A 152 -32.37 -10.81 -12.22
N PRO A 153 -31.23 -10.48 -12.85
CA PRO A 153 -30.93 -11.03 -14.17
C PRO A 153 -30.66 -12.53 -14.01
N GLN A 154 -31.47 -13.35 -14.69
CA GLN A 154 -31.26 -14.79 -14.73
C GLN A 154 -29.86 -15.12 -15.30
N PRO A 155 -29.20 -16.20 -14.81
CA PRO A 155 -27.89 -16.59 -15.30
C PRO A 155 -28.08 -17.27 -16.65
N THR A 156 -28.03 -16.49 -17.72
CA THR A 156 -27.94 -17.06 -19.06
C THR A 156 -26.62 -16.62 -19.66
N ARG A 157 -25.77 -17.63 -19.90
CA ARG A 157 -24.55 -17.62 -20.72
C ARG A 157 -23.24 -17.36 -19.99
N CYS A 158 -22.68 -18.43 -19.41
CA CYS A 158 -21.24 -18.65 -19.46
C CYS A 158 -20.88 -18.91 -20.94
N LEU A 159 -20.37 -17.92 -21.64
CA LEU A 159 -19.72 -18.13 -22.93
C LEU A 159 -18.29 -18.57 -22.67
N ALA A 160 -18.00 -19.85 -22.96
CA ALA A 160 -16.65 -20.36 -23.12
C ALA A 160 -16.02 -19.74 -24.38
N ILE A 161 -14.78 -19.25 -24.28
CA ILE A 161 -13.86 -19.18 -25.42
C ILE A 161 -13.08 -20.50 -25.41
N VAL A 162 -13.15 -21.20 -26.53
CA VAL A 162 -12.50 -22.48 -26.81
C VAL A 162 -11.05 -22.19 -27.25
N TYR A 163 -10.06 -22.78 -26.57
CA TYR A 163 -8.93 -23.39 -27.27
C TYR A 163 -9.04 -24.89 -26.99
N THR A 164 -9.38 -25.62 -28.06
CA THR A 164 -9.44 -27.08 -28.24
C THR A 164 -9.34 -27.97 -26.99
N THR A 165 -10.47 -28.28 -26.37
CA THR A 165 -10.93 -29.65 -26.04
C THR A 165 -12.22 -29.54 -25.21
N VAL A 166 -13.26 -30.23 -25.66
CA VAL A 166 -14.59 -30.26 -25.05
C VAL A 166 -14.51 -31.11 -23.78
N TRP A 167 -14.68 -30.50 -22.61
CA TRP A 167 -14.94 -31.21 -21.35
C TRP A 167 -16.44 -31.45 -21.20
N VAL A 168 -16.85 -32.71 -21.02
CA VAL A 168 -18.24 -33.12 -20.77
C VAL A 168 -18.32 -33.74 -19.38
N SER A 169 -19.37 -33.36 -18.62
CA SER A 169 -19.87 -33.94 -17.35
C SER A 169 -19.12 -33.58 -16.05
N ARG A 170 -19.74 -33.49 -14.86
CA ARG A 170 -21.15 -33.63 -14.38
C ARG A 170 -21.22 -33.06 -12.94
N SER A 171 -22.42 -32.57 -12.56
CA SER A 171 -22.94 -32.39 -11.18
C SER A 171 -22.19 -31.49 -10.19
N ILE A 172 -22.80 -30.33 -9.91
CA ILE A 172 -22.61 -29.57 -8.66
C ILE A 172 -23.44 -30.27 -7.57
N GLN A 173 -22.80 -30.68 -6.46
CA GLN A 173 -23.49 -31.17 -5.27
C GLN A 173 -23.33 -30.13 -4.15
N ILE A 174 -24.45 -29.63 -3.65
CA ILE A 174 -24.50 -28.69 -2.53
C ILE A 174 -24.53 -29.50 -1.24
N HIS A 175 -23.45 -29.45 -0.46
CA HIS A 175 -23.47 -29.95 0.91
C HIS A 175 -23.70 -28.77 1.86
N CYS A 176 -24.81 -28.84 2.61
CA CYS A 176 -25.12 -27.89 3.67
C CYS A 176 -24.96 -28.60 5.02
N ILE A 177 -24.10 -28.08 5.89
CA ILE A 177 -23.97 -28.56 7.27
C ILE A 177 -24.74 -27.60 8.18
N LEU A 178 -25.69 -28.15 8.92
CA LEU A 178 -26.45 -27.41 9.93
C LEU A 178 -25.65 -27.34 11.23
N ARG A 179 -25.27 -26.13 11.65
CA ARG A 179 -24.79 -25.87 13.02
C ARG A 179 -25.72 -24.87 13.68
N GLY A 180 -26.69 -25.37 14.45
CA GLY A 180 -27.69 -24.53 15.14
C GLY A 180 -28.66 -23.86 14.17
N ARG A 181 -29.02 -22.59 14.40
CA ARG A 181 -30.01 -21.83 13.60
C ARG A 181 -29.47 -21.25 12.28
N GLN A 182 -28.26 -21.62 11.86
CA GLN A 182 -27.63 -21.14 10.63
C GLN A 182 -27.19 -22.34 9.78
N ALA A 183 -27.46 -22.28 8.48
CA ALA A 183 -27.00 -23.25 7.49
C ALA A 183 -25.82 -22.65 6.71
N VAL A 184 -24.70 -23.34 6.69
CA VAL A 184 -23.54 -22.96 5.87
C VAL A 184 -23.42 -23.97 4.74
N CYS A 185 -23.59 -23.49 3.51
CA CYS A 185 -23.47 -24.28 2.29
C CYS A 185 -22.15 -23.93 1.60
N GLY A 186 -21.36 -24.95 1.25
CA GLY A 186 -20.14 -24.82 0.45
C GLY A 186 -20.26 -25.62 -0.84
N CYS A 187 -19.67 -25.10 -1.93
CA CYS A 187 -19.58 -25.79 -3.20
C CYS A 187 -18.16 -26.35 -3.35
N VAL A 188 -18.02 -27.66 -3.50
CA VAL A 188 -16.72 -28.33 -3.70
C VAL A 188 -16.69 -28.91 -5.11
N MET A 189 -15.68 -28.54 -5.90
CA MET A 189 -15.40 -29.17 -7.20
C MET A 189 -14.42 -30.32 -6.96
N SER A 190 -14.77 -31.52 -7.44
CA SER A 190 -13.89 -32.70 -7.37
C SER A 190 -13.26 -32.92 -8.74
N GLU A 191 -11.93 -32.96 -8.82
CA GLU A 191 -11.19 -33.23 -10.06
C GLU A 191 -11.26 -34.72 -10.44
N GLY A 192 -11.47 -35.01 -11.73
CA GLY A 192 -11.48 -36.36 -12.31
C GLY A 192 -10.40 -36.53 -13.37
N THR A 193 -9.75 -37.70 -13.38
CA THR A 193 -8.49 -38.04 -14.07
C THR A 193 -8.54 -38.08 -15.61
N ASN A 194 -7.41 -37.74 -16.24
CA ASN A 194 -7.15 -37.75 -17.68
C ASN A 194 -6.95 -39.18 -18.23
N VAL A 195 -7.60 -39.51 -19.35
CA VAL A 195 -7.29 -40.72 -20.14
C VAL A 195 -7.29 -40.36 -21.63
N GLN A 196 -6.11 -40.47 -22.27
CA GLN A 196 -5.92 -40.29 -23.71
C GLN A 196 -6.34 -41.53 -24.49
N GLY A 197 -7.01 -41.34 -25.63
CA GLY A 197 -7.26 -42.38 -26.64
C GLY A 197 -7.34 -41.78 -28.05
N PRO A 198 -6.91 -42.49 -29.12
CA PRO A 198 -6.68 -41.92 -30.44
C PRO A 198 -7.94 -41.76 -31.28
N VAL A 199 -8.00 -40.68 -32.06
CA VAL A 199 -9.09 -40.32 -32.97
C VAL A 199 -8.89 -41.01 -34.32
N THR A 200 -9.91 -41.70 -34.83
CA THR A 200 -9.98 -42.09 -36.26
C THR A 200 -11.02 -41.21 -36.96
N VAL A 201 -10.64 -40.68 -38.11
CA VAL A 201 -11.48 -39.83 -38.96
C VAL A 201 -12.05 -40.70 -40.08
N SER A 202 -13.36 -40.62 -40.32
CA SER A 202 -14.02 -41.05 -41.55
C SER A 202 -15.12 -40.06 -41.88
#